data_AF-A0A931RGC3-F1
#
_entry.id   AF-A0A931RGC3-F1
#
_cell.length_a   1.000
_cell.length_b   1.000
_cell.length_c   1.000
_cell.angle_alpha   90.00
_cell.angle_beta   90.00
_cell.angle_gamma   90.00
#
_symmetry.space_group_name_H-M   'P 1'
#
loop_
_entity.id
_entity.type
_entity.pdbx_description
1 polymer ?
#
loop_
_entity_poly.entity_id
_entity_poly.type
_entity_poly.pdbx_seq_one_letter_code
_entity_poly.pdbx_strand_id
1 'polypeptide(L)' 'MNRDAFFRLYPNLPIAVRKEAVVVLDDGRPISWDVAFQEISAESALGDQILKKLFEMGILKDENEPK' A
#
# COMPACT_ATOMS: atom_id res chain seq x y z
N MET A 1 -9.68 -3.73 6.63
CA MET A 1 -8.61 -2.96 5.97
C MET A 1 -9.20 -2.30 4.74
N ASN A 2 -9.40 -0.99 4.79
CA ASN A 2 -10.01 -0.25 3.69
C ASN A 2 -8.97 0.07 2.59
N ARG A 3 -9.21 -0.37 1.34
CA ARG A 3 -8.37 -0.05 0.16
C ARG A 3 -8.52 1.42 -0.29
N ASP A 4 -9.63 2.08 0.06
CA ASP A 4 -9.90 3.47 -0.28
C ASP A 4 -8.84 4.42 0.31
N ALA A 5 -8.25 4.08 1.46
CA ALA A 5 -7.15 4.85 2.03
C ALA A 5 -5.95 4.88 1.07
N PHE A 6 -5.59 3.73 0.50
CA PHE A 6 -4.53 3.63 -0.50
C PHE A 6 -4.88 4.38 -1.78
N PHE A 7 -6.11 4.21 -2.29
CA PHE A 7 -6.53 4.87 -3.54
C PHE A 7 -6.71 6.38 -3.41
N ARG A 8 -6.90 6.91 -2.19
CA ARG A 8 -6.81 8.35 -1.92
C ARG A 8 -5.37 8.84 -1.87
N LEU A 9 -4.44 8.03 -1.35
CA LEU A 9 -3.03 8.39 -1.23
C LEU A 9 -2.28 8.32 -2.58
N TYR A 10 -2.36 7.19 -3.28
CA TYR A 10 -1.52 6.87 -4.44
C TYR A 10 -1.56 7.91 -5.57
N PRO A 11 -2.73 8.44 -6.01
CA PRO A 11 -2.78 9.45 -7.06
C PRO A 11 -2.03 10.74 -6.72
N ASN A 12 -1.90 11.06 -5.43
CA ASN A 12 -1.22 12.25 -4.92
C ASN A 12 0.32 12.09 -4.87
N LEU A 13 0.85 10.88 -5.14
CA LEU A 13 2.29 10.67 -5.20
C LEU A 13 2.88 11.26 -6.49
N PRO A 14 3.99 12.03 -6.40
CA PRO A 14 4.75 12.44 -7.57
C PRO A 14 5.14 11.24 -8.43
N ILE A 15 5.12 11.40 -9.75
CA ILE A 15 5.38 10.30 -10.70
C ILE A 15 6.72 9.61 -10.43
N ALA A 16 7.75 10.37 -10.05
CA ALA A 16 9.07 9.81 -9.73
C ALA A 16 9.04 8.88 -8.50
N VAL A 17 8.28 9.25 -7.47
CA VAL A 17 8.15 8.47 -6.21
C VAL A 17 7.42 7.15 -6.44
N ARG A 18 6.55 7.05 -7.46
CA ARG A 18 5.78 5.82 -7.71
C ARG A 18 6.66 4.59 -8.02
N LYS A 19 7.89 4.83 -8.50
CA LYS A 19 8.87 3.78 -8.76
C LYS A 19 9.69 3.39 -7.53
N GLU A 20 9.64 4.16 -6.45
CA GLU A 20 10.38 3.90 -5.23
C GLU A 20 9.71 2.81 -4.38
N ALA A 21 10.51 2.08 -3.61
CA ALA A 21 10.06 1.05 -2.69
C ALA A 21 9.28 1.68 -1.52
N VAL A 22 8.12 1.11 -1.19
CA VAL A 22 7.28 1.54 -0.07
C VAL A 22 7.25 0.53 1.07
N VAL A 23 7.25 -0.77 0.76
CA VAL A 23 7.23 -1.82 1.76
C VAL A 23 8.25 -2.90 1.43
N VAL A 24 8.73 -3.55 2.48
CA VAL A 24 9.48 -4.80 2.39
C VAL A 24 8.62 -5.88 3.02
N LEU A 25 8.30 -6.91 2.25
CA LEU A 25 7.50 -8.05 2.73
C LEU A 25 8.34 -8.94 3.65
N ASP A 26 7.69 -9.87 4.34
CA ASP A 26 8.34 -10.71 5.34
C ASP A 26 9.41 -11.65 4.76
N ASP A 27 9.35 -11.92 3.45
CA ASP A 27 10.37 -12.65 2.69
C ASP A 27 11.53 -11.77 2.18
N GLY A 28 11.57 -10.50 2.58
CA GLY A 28 12.62 -9.55 2.23
C GLY A 28 12.45 -8.91 0.85
N ARG A 29 11.38 -9.22 0.10
CA ARG A 29 11.15 -8.60 -1.21
C ARG A 29 10.70 -7.13 -1.06
N PRO A 30 11.41 -6.17 -1.68
CA PRO A 30 10.96 -4.79 -1.74
C PRO A 30 9.85 -4.63 -2.79
N ILE A 31 8.83 -3.85 -2.46
CA ILE A 31 7.69 -3.56 -3.33
C ILE A 31 7.60 -2.05 -3.54
N SER A 32 7.51 -1.62 -4.80
CA SER A 32 7.30 -0.21 -5.15
C SER A 32 5.83 0.20 -5.07
N TRP A 33 5.58 1.51 -5.05
CA TRP A 33 4.22 2.04 -5.11
C TRP A 33 3.45 1.61 -6.36
N ASP A 34 4.08 1.59 -7.53
CA ASP A 34 3.44 1.13 -8.78
C ASP A 34 3.01 -0.34 -8.69
N VAL A 35 3.87 -1.21 -8.16
CA VAL A 35 3.54 -2.63 -7.95
C VAL A 35 2.44 -2.77 -6.91
N ALA A 36 2.53 -2.02 -5.80
CA ALA A 36 1.47 -1.99 -4.80
C ALA A 36 0.11 -1.60 -5.40
N PHE A 37 0.08 -0.58 -6.25
CA PHE A 37 -1.14 -0.17 -6.94
C PHE A 37 -1.69 -1.26 -7.86
N GLN A 38 -0.83 -1.89 -8.66
CA GLN A 38 -1.26 -2.99 -9.54
C GLN A 38 -1.88 -4.15 -8.76
N GLU A 39 -1.19 -4.61 -7.72
CA GLU A 39 -1.60 -5.78 -6.92
C GLU A 39 -2.85 -5.49 -6.07
N ILE A 40 -2.93 -4.31 -5.43
CA ILE A 40 -4.10 -3.90 -4.65
C ILE A 40 -5.32 -3.69 -5.55
N SER A 41 -5.13 -3.09 -6.73
CA SER A 41 -6.21 -2.89 -7.71
C SER A 41 -6.69 -4.18 -8.34
N ALA A 42 -5.81 -5.17 -8.47
CA ALA A 42 -6.14 -6.51 -8.95
C ALA A 42 -6.76 -7.41 -7.87
N GLU A 43 -6.89 -6.92 -6.63
CA GLU A 43 -7.38 -7.69 -5.49
C GLU A 43 -6.62 -9.02 -5.30
N SER A 44 -5.31 -8.99 -5.52
CA SER A 44 -4.48 -10.19 -5.42
C SER A 44 -4.15 -10.52 -3.96
N ALA A 45 -3.79 -11.78 -3.70
CA ALA A 45 -3.29 -12.20 -2.40
C ALA A 45 -1.99 -11.46 -1.98
N LEU A 46 -1.22 -10.97 -2.96
CA LEU A 46 -0.06 -10.12 -2.71
C LEU A 46 -0.49 -8.69 -2.36
N GLY A 47 -1.51 -8.16 -3.03
CA GLY A 47 -2.12 -6.87 -2.73
C GLY A 47 -2.64 -6.80 -1.30
N ASP A 48 -3.30 -7.85 -0.82
CA ASP A 48 -3.76 -7.94 0.56
C ASP A 48 -2.60 -7.93 1.58
N GLN A 49 -1.49 -8.61 1.27
CA GLN A 49 -0.28 -8.58 2.11
C GLN A 49 0.36 -7.20 2.16
N ILE A 50 0.47 -6.54 1.00
CA ILE A 50 1.00 -5.17 0.89
C ILE A 50 0.13 -4.21 1.70
N LEU A 51 -1.19 -4.28 1.52
CA LEU A 51 -2.14 -3.42 2.21
C LEU A 51 -2.04 -3.59 3.73
N LYS A 52 -1.99 -4.85 4.20
CA LYS A 52 -1.78 -5.17 5.62
C LYS A 52 -0.50 -4.54 6.16
N LYS A 53 0.62 -4.68 5.44
CA LYS A 53 1.91 -4.10 5.85
C LYS A 53 1.85 -2.57 5.92
N LEU A 54 1.20 -1.92 4.96
CA LEU A 54 1.03 -0.47 4.94
C LEU A 54 0.23 0.06 6.14
N PHE A 55 -0.79 -0.68 6.59
CA PHE A 55 -1.52 -0.37 7.81
C PHE A 55 -0.67 -0.63 9.07
N GLU A 56 0.05 -1.75 9.13
CA GLU A 56 0.95 -2.07 10.26
C GLU A 56 2.06 -1.02 10.45
N MET A 57 2.55 -0.44 9.34
CA MET A 57 3.53 0.65 9.35
C MET A 57 2.92 2.02 9.66
N GLY A 58 1.59 2.13 9.77
CA GLY A 58 0.89 3.39 10.01
C GLY A 58 0.92 4.37 8.83
N ILE A 59 1.33 3.93 7.64
CA ILE A 59 1.30 4.73 6.41
C ILE A 59 -0.14 4.98 5.98
N LEU A 60 -0.97 3.94 6.06
CA LEU A 60 -2.42 4.04 5.89
C LEU A 60 -3.10 4.01 7.25
N LYS A 61 -4.18 4.76 7.38
CA LYS A 61 -5.03 4.77 8.58
C LYS A 61 -6.44 4.35 8.20
N ASP A 62 -7.03 3.48 9.01
CA ASP A 62 -8.44 3.15 8.84
C ASP A 62 -9.24 4.26 9.54
N GLU A 63 -10.07 4.98 8.78
CA GLU A 63 -10.90 6.06 9.34
C GLU A 63 -11.93 5.55 10.36
N ASN A 64 -12.04 4.23 10.53
CA ASN A 64 -12.87 3.55 11.53
C ASN A 64 -12.11 3.12 12.80
N GLU A 65 -10.81 3.38 12.92
CA GLU A 65 -10.10 3.16 14.19
C GLU A 65 -10.53 4.23 15.23
N PRO A 66 -11.00 3.83 16.43
CA PRO A 66 -11.32 4.78 17.48
C PRO A 66 -10.05 5.56 17.86
N LYS A 67 -10.19 6.90 17.95
CA LYS A 67 -9.14 7.81 18.42
C LYS A 67 -8.72 7.53 19.85
#